data_AF-A3PN83-F1
#
_entry.id   AF-A3PN83-F1
#
_cell.length_a   1.000
_cell.length_b   1.000
_cell.length_c   1.000
_cell.angle_alpha   90.00
_cell.angle_beta   90.00
_cell.angle_gamma   90.00
#
_symmetry.space_group_name_H-M   'P 1'
#
loop_
_entity.id
_entity.type
_entity.pdbx_description
1 polymer ?
#
loop_
_entity_poly.entity_id
_entity_poly.type
_entity_poly.pdbx_seq_one_letter_code
_entity_poly.pdbx_strand_id
1 'polypeptide(L)'
;METEVHEAAGAAGHAGQAVGMPQLNFDYWPNQIFWLLVTLVAIYFLLTRVALPRIGAVLAERRGTITNDLAAAEELKQKAVLAEKAYNEALAKARAEAQAIVAETRAAIQAELDEATAKADAEISAKSAESEARIAEIRAGALQSVSEVAKDTAEALVAALGGKSDAAAVDAAVAARMKG
;
A
#
# COMPACT_ATOMS: atom_id res chain seq x y z
N MET A 1 -16.38 38.23 -78.85
CA MET A 1 -17.39 39.08 -79.51
C MET A 1 -18.53 39.23 -78.51
N GLU A 2 -18.97 40.40 -78.05
CA GLU A 2 -18.64 41.83 -78.19
C GLU A 2 -19.18 42.46 -76.88
N THR A 3 -18.42 43.20 -76.08
CA THR A 3 -18.28 44.67 -76.13
C THR A 3 -19.58 45.41 -76.45
N GLU A 4 -20.24 45.94 -75.43
CA GLU A 4 -21.05 47.16 -75.57
C GLU A 4 -20.36 48.30 -74.84
N VAL A 5 -19.94 49.27 -75.64
CA VAL A 5 -19.39 50.56 -75.24
C VAL A 5 -20.56 51.54 -75.31
N HIS A 6 -21.00 52.07 -74.17
CA HIS A 6 -21.92 53.19 -74.16
C HIS A 6 -21.12 54.49 -74.31
N GLU A 7 -21.39 55.10 -75.45
CA GLU A 7 -20.80 56.26 -76.08
C GLU A 7 -20.92 57.55 -75.25
N ALA A 8 -19.86 58.35 -75.29
CA ALA A 8 -19.77 59.69 -74.73
C ALA A 8 -20.22 60.73 -75.77
N ALA A 9 -21.10 61.67 -75.39
CA ALA A 9 -21.20 62.98 -76.04
C ALA A 9 -21.97 63.99 -75.15
N GLY A 10 -21.28 65.07 -74.77
CA GLY A 10 -21.86 66.21 -74.04
C GLY A 10 -20.83 67.33 -73.90
N ALA A 11 -20.93 68.32 -74.80
CA ALA A 11 -19.94 69.34 -75.14
C ALA A 11 -19.51 70.33 -74.02
N ALA A 12 -18.18 70.50 -73.95
CA ALA A 12 -17.39 71.74 -73.96
C ALA A 12 -17.87 73.00 -73.20
N GLY A 13 -17.03 73.38 -72.21
CA GLY A 13 -16.40 74.71 -72.22
C GLY A 13 -16.37 75.41 -70.87
N HIS A 14 -15.25 75.33 -70.15
CA HIS A 14 -14.71 76.46 -69.39
C HIS A 14 -13.17 76.38 -69.39
N ALA A 15 -12.59 77.44 -69.95
CA ALA A 15 -11.17 77.65 -70.12
C ALA A 15 -10.54 78.16 -68.82
N GLY A 16 -9.29 77.76 -68.57
CA GLY A 16 -8.28 78.67 -68.03
C GLY A 16 -8.48 79.19 -66.61
N GLN A 17 -8.57 78.30 -65.63
CA GLN A 17 -7.99 78.56 -64.31
C GLN A 17 -7.52 77.23 -63.74
N ALA A 18 -6.39 77.24 -63.04
CA ALA A 18 -5.85 76.06 -62.37
C ALA A 18 -6.81 75.62 -61.26
N VAL A 19 -7.89 74.92 -61.63
CA VAL A 19 -8.77 74.24 -60.70
C VAL A 19 -7.96 73.05 -60.22
N GLY A 20 -7.27 73.25 -59.10
CA GLY A 20 -6.52 72.22 -58.39
C GLY A 20 -7.34 70.94 -58.32
N MET A 21 -6.63 69.80 -58.34
CA MET A 21 -7.19 68.45 -58.46
C MET A 21 -8.64 68.36 -57.94
N PRO A 22 -9.65 67.93 -58.74
CA PRO A 22 -11.08 68.05 -58.41
C PRO A 22 -11.48 67.65 -56.99
N GLN A 23 -10.74 66.73 -56.35
CA GLN A 23 -10.87 66.37 -54.93
C GLN A 23 -10.65 67.52 -53.91
N LEU A 24 -10.02 68.63 -54.30
CA LEU A 24 -9.73 69.80 -53.45
C LEU A 24 -10.72 70.96 -53.66
N ASN A 25 -11.76 70.78 -54.48
CA ASN A 25 -12.82 71.77 -54.58
C ASN A 25 -13.74 71.69 -53.35
N PHE A 26 -13.74 72.75 -52.54
CA PHE A 26 -14.54 72.88 -51.31
C PHE A 26 -16.05 72.92 -51.55
N ASP A 27 -16.52 73.17 -52.77
CA ASP A 27 -17.95 73.22 -53.09
C ASP A 27 -18.66 71.86 -52.86
N TYR A 28 -17.95 70.74 -53.02
CA TYR A 28 -18.51 69.40 -52.80
C TYR A 28 -18.44 68.93 -51.34
N TRP A 29 -17.64 69.59 -50.51
CA TRP A 29 -17.36 69.15 -49.14
C TRP A 29 -18.62 69.08 -48.25
N PRO A 30 -19.55 70.07 -48.27
CA PRO A 30 -20.74 70.00 -47.42
C PRO A 30 -21.59 68.75 -47.66
N ASN A 31 -21.81 68.37 -48.92
CA ASN A 31 -22.58 67.18 -49.27
C ASN A 31 -21.86 65.88 -48.87
N GLN A 32 -20.54 65.81 -49.11
CA GLN A 32 -19.74 64.65 -48.69
C GLN A 32 -19.75 64.49 -47.17
N ILE A 33 -19.57 65.59 -46.42
CA ILE A 33 -19.58 65.60 -44.95
C ILE A 33 -20.96 65.15 -44.42
N PHE A 34 -22.05 65.62 -45.03
CA PHE A 34 -23.40 65.22 -44.64
C PHE A 34 -23.58 63.69 -44.73
N TRP A 35 -23.28 63.09 -45.88
CA TRP A 35 -23.40 61.63 -46.05
C TRP A 35 -22.39 60.84 -45.22
N LEU A 36 -21.18 61.38 -45.00
CA LEU A 36 -20.21 60.77 -44.08
C LEU A 36 -20.79 60.71 -42.66
N LEU A 37 -21.39 61.80 -42.16
CA LEU A 37 -22.04 61.81 -40.85
C LEU A 37 -23.22 60.83 -40.78
N VAL A 38 -24.08 60.81 -41.80
CA VAL A 38 -25.22 59.88 -41.86
C VAL A 38 -24.76 58.41 -41.84
N THR A 39 -23.77 58.06 -42.66
CA THR A 39 -23.24 56.69 -42.73
C THR A 39 -22.49 56.30 -41.46
N LEU A 40 -21.71 57.21 -40.88
CA LEU A 40 -21.03 57.02 -39.60
C LEU A 40 -22.02 56.74 -38.48
N VAL A 41 -23.11 57.53 -38.39
CA VAL A 41 -24.17 57.34 -37.41
C VAL A 41 -24.87 55.99 -37.63
N ALA A 42 -25.16 55.62 -38.87
CA ALA A 42 -25.77 54.33 -39.19
C ALA A 42 -24.87 53.14 -38.77
N ILE A 43 -23.57 53.19 -39.09
CA ILE A 43 -22.60 52.16 -38.68
C ILE A 43 -22.44 52.12 -37.16
N TYR A 44 -22.38 53.28 -36.51
CA TYR A 44 -22.31 53.38 -35.05
C TYR A 44 -23.49 52.65 -34.40
N PHE A 45 -24.72 52.93 -34.82
CA PHE A 45 -25.90 52.24 -34.32
C PHE A 45 -25.88 50.74 -34.61
N LEU A 46 -25.43 50.31 -35.79
CA LEU A 46 -25.28 48.90 -36.13
C LEU A 46 -24.28 48.19 -35.20
N LEU A 47 -23.12 48.80 -34.94
CA LEU A 47 -22.10 48.24 -34.06
C LEU A 47 -22.60 48.16 -32.62
N THR A 48 -23.13 49.26 -32.08
CA THR A 48 -23.55 49.31 -30.67
C THR A 48 -24.76 48.44 -30.39
N ARG A 49 -25.71 48.33 -31.34
CA ARG A 49 -26.98 47.64 -31.11
C ARG A 49 -26.99 46.18 -31.59
N VAL A 50 -26.13 45.80 -32.54
CA VAL A 50 -26.12 44.46 -33.14
C VAL A 50 -24.78 43.75 -32.98
N ALA A 51 -23.67 44.35 -33.42
CA ALA A 51 -22.38 43.65 -33.44
C ALA A 51 -21.79 43.43 -32.04
N LEU A 52 -21.68 44.49 -31.23
CA LEU A 52 -21.10 44.43 -29.88
C LEU A 52 -21.90 43.53 -28.91
N PRO A 53 -23.25 43.57 -28.88
CA PRO A 53 -24.02 42.66 -28.03
C PRO A 53 -23.83 41.19 -28.39
N ARG A 54 -23.72 40.86 -29.69
CA ARG A 54 -23.46 39.48 -30.14
C ARG A 54 -22.07 38.99 -29.71
N ILE A 55 -21.04 39.83 -29.87
CA ILE A 55 -19.69 39.50 -29.41
C ILE A 55 -19.67 39.34 -27.88
N GLY A 56 -20.35 40.23 -27.15
CA GLY A 56 -20.50 40.16 -25.71
C GLY A 56 -21.15 38.86 -25.24
N ALA A 57 -22.22 38.41 -25.92
CA ALA A 57 -22.89 37.15 -25.62
C ALA A 57 -21.96 35.94 -25.80
N VAL A 58 -21.22 35.85 -26.92
CA VAL A 58 -20.27 34.76 -27.17
C VAL A 58 -19.13 34.76 -26.15
N LEU A 59 -18.63 35.94 -25.77
CA LEU A 59 -17.57 36.05 -24.77
C LEU A 59 -18.08 35.64 -23.38
N ALA A 60 -19.31 36.01 -23.02
CA ALA A 60 -19.95 35.61 -21.77
C ALA A 60 -20.17 34.10 -21.72
N GLU A 61 -20.66 33.49 -22.80
CA GLU A 61 -20.83 32.03 -22.92
C GLU A 61 -19.51 31.31 -22.73
N ARG A 62 -18.46 31.70 -23.47
CA ARG A 62 -17.12 31.09 -23.34
C ARG A 62 -16.56 31.23 -21.93
N ARG A 63 -16.70 32.40 -21.31
CA ARG A 63 -16.28 32.62 -19.91
C ARG A 63 -17.05 31.69 -18.98
N GLY A 64 -18.36 31.55 -19.17
CA GLY A 64 -19.20 30.64 -18.40
C GLY A 64 -18.74 29.19 -18.51
N THR A 65 -18.49 28.70 -19.73
CA THR A 65 -17.97 27.35 -19.96
C THR A 65 -16.62 27.14 -19.27
N ILE A 66 -15.67 28.05 -19.46
CA ILE A 66 -14.33 27.94 -18.85
C ILE A 66 -14.44 27.94 -17.31
N THR A 67 -15.26 28.81 -16.73
CA THR A 67 -15.44 28.87 -15.28
C THR A 67 -16.09 27.59 -14.75
N ASN A 68 -17.09 27.05 -15.45
CA ASN A 68 -17.74 25.80 -15.07
C ASN A 68 -16.78 24.60 -15.16
N ASP A 69 -16.01 24.51 -16.24
CA ASP A 69 -15.03 23.44 -16.44
C ASP A 69 -13.91 23.51 -15.40
N LEU A 70 -13.46 24.72 -15.05
CA LEU A 70 -12.47 24.91 -13.98
C LEU A 70 -13.03 24.49 -12.62
N ALA A 71 -14.28 24.83 -12.31
CA ALA A 71 -14.94 24.42 -11.07
C ALA A 71 -15.10 22.90 -11.00
N ALA A 72 -15.53 22.25 -12.09
CA ALA A 72 -15.64 20.81 -12.18
C ALA A 72 -14.27 20.11 -12.05
N ALA A 73 -13.23 20.66 -12.67
CA ALA A 73 -11.87 20.14 -12.55
C ALA A 73 -11.34 20.23 -11.11
N GLU A 74 -11.58 21.36 -10.43
CA GLU A 74 -11.16 21.53 -9.04
C GLU A 74 -11.95 20.61 -8.10
N GLU A 75 -13.25 20.43 -8.31
CA GLU A 75 -14.06 19.46 -7.55
C GLU A 75 -13.55 18.03 -7.73
N LEU A 76 -13.27 17.61 -8.96
CA LEU A 76 -12.72 16.28 -9.26
C LEU A 76 -11.33 16.10 -8.62
N LYS A 77 -10.48 17.13 -8.67
CA LYS A 77 -9.18 17.12 -8.00
C LYS A 77 -9.32 16.97 -6.49
N GLN A 78 -10.23 17.70 -5.86
CA GLN A 78 -10.48 17.58 -4.42
C GLN A 78 -11.00 16.18 -4.05
N LYS A 79 -11.93 15.63 -4.83
CA LYS A 79 -12.41 14.25 -4.65
C LYS A 79 -11.28 13.24 -4.78
N ALA A 80 -10.38 13.41 -5.76
CA ALA A 80 -9.23 12.53 -5.94
C ALA A 80 -8.28 12.59 -4.73
N VAL A 81 -7.95 13.78 -4.25
CA VAL A 81 -7.09 13.96 -3.05
C VAL A 81 -7.73 13.36 -1.80
N LEU A 82 -9.04 13.53 -1.61
CA LEU A 82 -9.76 12.93 -0.48
C LEU A 82 -9.80 11.40 -0.58
N ALA A 83 -10.03 10.86 -1.78
CA ALA A 83 -10.02 9.42 -2.02
C ALA A 83 -8.63 8.81 -1.79
N GLU A 84 -7.57 9.48 -2.26
CA GLU A 84 -6.19 9.08 -2.02
C GLU A 84 -5.85 9.10 -0.53
N LYS A 85 -6.25 10.15 0.19
CA LYS A 85 -6.06 10.24 1.64
C LYS A 85 -6.77 9.12 2.38
N ALA A 86 -8.05 8.88 2.07
CA ALA A 86 -8.83 7.80 2.68
C ALA A 86 -8.23 6.41 2.37
N TYR A 87 -7.76 6.20 1.15
CA TYR A 87 -7.07 4.97 0.75
C TYR A 87 -5.78 4.76 1.56
N ASN A 88 -4.94 5.78 1.68
CA ASN A 88 -3.70 5.71 2.42
C ASN A 88 -3.93 5.49 3.93
N GLU A 89 -4.95 6.13 4.51
CA GLU A 89 -5.37 5.90 5.90
C GLU A 89 -5.87 4.46 6.12
N ALA A 90 -6.71 3.95 5.21
CA ALA A 90 -7.18 2.56 5.27
C ALA A 90 -6.03 1.56 5.15
N LEU A 91 -5.06 1.81 4.25
CA LEU A 91 -3.87 0.98 4.10
C LEU A 91 -2.99 0.99 5.34
N ALA A 92 -2.78 2.17 5.95
CA ALA A 92 -2.01 2.29 7.19
C ALA A 92 -2.68 1.55 8.35
N LYS A 93 -4.00 1.69 8.48
CA LYS A 93 -4.79 0.97 9.49
C LYS A 93 -4.72 -0.54 9.30
N ALA A 94 -4.92 -1.03 8.07
CA ALA A 94 -4.83 -2.46 7.77
C ALA A 94 -3.44 -3.04 8.07
N ARG A 95 -2.37 -2.28 7.79
CA ARG A 95 -0.99 -2.69 8.16
C ARG A 95 -0.79 -2.74 9.67
N ALA A 96 -1.30 -1.77 10.41
CA ALA A 96 -1.20 -1.75 11.87
C ALA A 96 -2.00 -2.91 12.49
N GLU A 97 -3.21 -3.18 12.01
CA GLU A 97 -4.02 -4.32 12.46
C GLU A 97 -3.33 -5.66 12.14
N ALA A 98 -2.78 -5.82 10.94
CA ALA A 98 -2.02 -7.03 10.59
C ALA A 98 -0.81 -7.24 11.50
N GLN A 99 -0.06 -6.18 11.82
CA GLN A 99 1.07 -6.24 12.75
C GLN A 99 0.63 -6.60 14.17
N ALA A 100 -0.49 -6.04 14.64
CA ALA A 100 -1.07 -6.36 15.94
C ALA A 100 -1.47 -7.84 16.03
N ILE A 101 -2.17 -8.35 15.02
CA ILE A 101 -2.58 -9.77 14.95
C ILE A 101 -1.36 -10.70 14.96
N VAL A 102 -0.31 -10.35 14.21
CA VAL A 102 0.93 -11.15 14.19
C VAL A 102 1.62 -11.13 15.56
N ALA A 103 1.68 -9.98 16.23
CA ALA A 103 2.28 -9.87 17.55
C ALA A 103 1.49 -10.66 18.61
N GLU A 104 0.16 -10.54 18.60
CA GLU A 104 -0.73 -11.26 19.51
C GLU A 104 -0.64 -12.77 19.29
N THR A 105 -0.72 -13.23 18.04
CA THR A 105 -0.60 -14.66 17.70
C THR A 105 0.75 -15.22 18.13
N ARG A 106 1.84 -14.48 17.94
CA ARG A 106 3.17 -14.90 18.40
C ARG A 106 3.26 -15.02 19.91
N ALA A 107 2.67 -14.07 20.64
CA ALA A 107 2.64 -14.13 22.11
C ALA A 107 1.82 -15.33 22.61
N ALA A 108 0.67 -15.59 21.99
CA ALA A 108 -0.15 -16.75 22.32
C ALA A 108 0.58 -18.08 22.05
N ILE A 109 1.19 -18.23 20.86
CA ILE A 109 1.99 -19.42 20.51
C ILE A 109 3.16 -19.61 21.49
N GLN A 110 3.84 -18.52 21.88
CA GLN A 110 4.95 -18.63 22.83
C GLN A 110 4.47 -19.11 24.20
N ALA A 111 3.33 -18.60 24.69
CA ALA A 111 2.76 -19.03 25.96
C ALA A 111 2.35 -20.52 25.93
N GLU A 112 1.71 -20.98 24.85
CA GLU A 112 1.37 -22.39 24.65
C GLU A 112 2.63 -23.28 24.58
N LEU A 113 3.68 -22.81 23.91
CA LEU A 113 4.95 -23.52 23.82
C LEU A 113 5.63 -23.64 25.19
N ASP A 114 5.66 -22.56 25.97
CA ASP A 114 6.23 -22.55 27.32
C ASP A 114 5.46 -23.51 28.26
N GLU A 115 4.13 -23.55 28.18
CA GLU A 115 3.30 -24.50 28.93
C GLU A 115 3.58 -25.95 28.51
N ALA A 116 3.63 -26.21 27.19
CA ALA A 116 3.91 -27.55 26.67
C ALA A 116 5.32 -28.03 27.05
N THR A 117 6.32 -27.14 27.03
CA THR A 117 7.68 -27.45 27.47
C THR A 117 7.72 -27.73 28.97
N ALA A 118 7.09 -26.91 29.81
CA ALA A 118 7.05 -27.14 31.26
C ALA A 118 6.39 -28.48 31.61
N LYS A 119 5.31 -28.84 30.90
CA LYS A 119 4.64 -30.14 31.07
C LYS A 119 5.55 -31.30 30.64
N ALA A 120 6.21 -31.18 29.49
CA ALA A 120 7.14 -32.19 29.00
C ALA A 120 8.30 -32.40 29.98
N ASP A 121 8.88 -31.32 30.51
CA ASP A 121 9.96 -31.39 31.50
C ASP A 121 9.52 -32.08 32.80
N ALA A 122 8.30 -31.81 33.27
CA ALA A 122 7.74 -32.48 34.45
C ALA A 122 7.53 -33.99 34.21
N GLU A 123 7.00 -34.38 33.04
CA GLU A 123 6.82 -35.78 32.67
C GLU A 123 8.17 -36.52 32.52
N ILE A 124 9.15 -35.89 31.89
CA ILE A 124 10.51 -36.42 31.74
C ILE A 124 11.16 -36.62 33.12
N SER A 125 11.05 -35.63 34.02
CA SER A 125 11.60 -35.71 35.37
C SER A 125 10.97 -36.84 36.18
N ALA A 126 9.64 -36.96 36.15
CA ALA A 126 8.93 -38.05 36.81
C ALA A 126 9.34 -39.42 36.25
N LYS A 127 9.50 -39.53 34.93
CA LYS A 127 9.92 -40.78 34.28
C LYS A 127 11.37 -41.15 34.59
N SER A 128 12.25 -40.15 34.70
CA SER A 128 13.64 -40.34 35.13
C SER A 128 13.68 -40.89 36.55
N ALA A 129 12.96 -40.26 37.49
CA ALA A 129 12.91 -40.71 38.87
C ALA A 129 12.34 -42.14 39.02
N GLU A 130 11.26 -42.46 38.29
CA GLU A 130 10.70 -43.82 38.24
C GLU A 130 11.71 -44.85 37.70
N SER A 131 12.47 -44.46 36.67
CA SER A 131 13.47 -45.33 36.06
C SER A 131 14.67 -45.54 36.97
N GLU A 132 15.14 -44.49 37.65
CA GLU A 132 16.19 -44.55 38.66
C GLU A 132 15.80 -45.47 39.84
N ALA A 133 14.56 -45.36 40.33
CA ALA A 133 14.05 -46.24 41.38
C ALA A 133 14.03 -47.71 40.93
N ARG A 134 13.55 -47.99 39.71
CA ARG A 134 13.57 -49.35 39.13
C ARG A 134 14.99 -49.88 38.95
N ILE A 135 15.92 -49.05 38.48
CA ILE A 135 17.33 -49.44 38.34
C ILE A 135 17.92 -49.76 39.71
N ALA A 136 17.63 -48.96 40.74
CA ALA A 136 18.10 -49.21 42.10
C ALA A 136 17.55 -50.53 42.66
N GLU A 137 16.27 -50.82 42.45
CA GLU A 137 15.63 -52.08 42.84
C GLU A 137 16.26 -53.29 42.12
N ILE A 138 16.40 -53.22 40.79
CA ILE A 138 17.04 -54.28 39.99
C ILE A 138 18.49 -54.49 40.45
N ARG A 139 19.22 -53.41 40.75
CA ARG A 139 20.59 -53.50 41.26
C ARG A 139 20.65 -54.17 42.63
N ALA A 140 19.74 -53.84 43.54
CA ALA A 140 19.67 -54.47 44.85
C ALA A 140 19.35 -55.97 44.73
N GLY A 141 18.35 -56.33 43.90
CA GLY A 141 18.01 -57.73 43.63
C GLY A 141 19.17 -58.51 42.98
N ALA A 142 19.85 -57.92 42.00
CA ALA A 142 21.00 -58.53 41.36
C ALA A 142 22.15 -58.77 42.35
N LEU A 143 22.42 -57.85 43.27
CA LEU A 143 23.44 -58.04 44.32
C LEU A 143 23.08 -59.19 45.27
N GLN A 144 21.79 -59.35 45.61
CA GLN A 144 21.33 -60.48 46.41
C GLN A 144 21.50 -61.80 45.66
N SER A 145 21.05 -61.88 44.40
CA SER A 145 21.21 -63.09 43.58
C SER A 145 22.68 -63.45 43.36
N VAL A 146 23.56 -62.46 43.18
CA VAL A 146 25.02 -62.70 43.11
C VAL A 146 25.53 -63.27 44.43
N SER A 147 25.08 -62.77 45.58
CA SER A 147 25.48 -63.32 46.88
C SER A 147 25.00 -64.77 47.08
N GLU A 148 23.78 -65.10 46.66
CA GLU A 148 23.23 -66.45 46.74
C GLU A 148 24.02 -67.41 45.84
N VAL A 149 24.21 -67.06 44.57
CA VAL A 149 24.99 -67.86 43.62
C VAL A 149 26.44 -68.02 44.09
N ALA A 150 27.05 -66.98 44.66
CA ALA A 150 28.41 -67.05 45.18
C ALA A 150 28.55 -68.01 46.37
N LYS A 151 27.54 -68.06 47.27
CA LYS A 151 27.51 -69.02 48.38
C LYS A 151 27.36 -70.44 47.86
N ASP A 152 26.39 -70.69 46.98
CA ASP A 152 26.13 -72.01 46.41
C ASP A 152 27.35 -72.53 45.64
N THR A 153 27.99 -71.68 44.83
CA THR A 153 29.22 -72.05 44.11
C THR A 153 30.39 -72.28 45.06
N ALA A 154 30.56 -71.49 46.11
CA ALA A 154 31.61 -71.70 47.10
C ALA A 154 31.42 -73.02 47.87
N GLU A 155 30.19 -73.34 48.32
CA GLU A 155 29.89 -74.62 48.96
C GLU A 155 30.18 -75.81 48.04
N ALA A 156 29.75 -75.72 46.78
CA ALA A 156 30.00 -76.75 45.78
C ALA A 156 31.50 -76.94 45.53
N LEU A 157 32.29 -75.86 45.47
CA LEU A 157 33.75 -75.93 45.32
C LEU A 157 34.44 -76.55 46.54
N VAL A 158 34.03 -76.19 47.77
CA VAL A 158 34.58 -76.78 49.00
C VAL A 158 34.31 -78.29 49.04
N ALA A 159 33.09 -78.70 48.71
CA ALA A 159 32.72 -80.11 48.64
C ALA A 159 33.52 -80.85 47.55
N ALA A 160 33.68 -80.26 46.36
CA ALA A 160 34.46 -80.84 45.27
C ALA A 160 35.95 -81.00 45.59
N LEU A 161 36.52 -80.11 46.42
CA LEU A 161 37.91 -80.16 46.89
C LEU A 161 38.12 -81.10 48.09
N GLY A 162 37.08 -81.80 48.55
CA GLY A 162 37.16 -82.78 49.65
C GLY A 162 37.01 -82.18 51.05
N GLY A 163 36.62 -80.91 51.16
CA GLY A 163 36.27 -80.28 52.44
C GLY A 163 34.81 -80.56 52.83
N LYS A 164 34.51 -80.40 54.12
CA LYS A 164 33.11 -80.34 54.59
C LYS A 164 32.69 -78.87 54.61
N SER A 165 31.66 -78.49 53.86
CA SER A 165 31.16 -77.12 53.89
C SER A 165 30.60 -76.80 55.26
N ASP A 166 31.10 -75.70 55.85
CA ASP A 166 30.46 -75.04 56.98
C ASP A 166 29.77 -73.79 56.42
N ALA A 167 28.44 -73.81 56.40
CA ALA A 167 27.61 -72.73 55.86
C ALA A 167 27.93 -71.38 56.51
N ALA A 168 28.24 -71.36 57.82
CA ALA A 168 28.57 -70.12 58.51
C ALA A 168 29.92 -69.55 58.05
N ALA A 169 30.91 -70.42 57.79
CA ALA A 169 32.21 -70.02 57.30
C ALA A 169 32.15 -69.51 55.84
N VAL A 170 31.37 -70.18 54.99
CA VAL A 170 31.15 -69.75 53.59
C VAL A 170 30.41 -68.41 53.55
N ASP A 171 29.36 -68.26 54.34
CA ASP A 171 28.61 -67.01 54.46
C ASP A 171 29.50 -65.84 54.89
N ALA A 172 30.34 -66.05 55.91
CA ALA A 172 31.29 -65.04 56.37
C ALA A 172 32.31 -64.67 55.29
N ALA A 173 32.85 -65.66 54.56
CA ALA A 173 33.84 -65.44 53.51
C ALA A 173 33.26 -64.69 52.30
N VAL A 174 32.05 -65.06 51.85
CA VAL A 174 31.36 -64.39 50.74
C VAL A 174 30.97 -62.96 51.15
N ALA A 175 30.42 -62.78 52.35
CA ALA A 175 30.05 -61.45 52.84
C ALA A 175 31.26 -60.51 52.98
N ALA A 176 32.42 -61.03 53.40
CA ALA A 176 33.66 -60.25 53.47
C ALA A 176 34.13 -59.80 52.08
N ARG A 177 33.94 -60.63 51.04
CA ARG A 177 34.32 -60.29 49.66
C ARG A 177 33.33 -59.36 48.97
N MET A 178 32.05 -59.39 49.34
CA MET A 178 31.02 -58.50 48.77
C MET A 178 31.06 -57.06 49.33
N LYS A 179 31.73 -56.83 50.47
CA LYS A 179 31.88 -55.50 51.09
C LYS A 179 33.14 -54.73 50.65
N GLY A 180 34.08 -55.40 49.98
CA GLY A 180 35.31 -54.80 49.45
C GLY A 180 35.13 -54.27 48.04
#